data_AF-A0A535KD74-F1
#
_entry.id   AF-A0A535KD74-F1
#
_cell.length_a   1.000
_cell.length_b   1.000
_cell.length_c   1.000
_cell.angle_alpha   90.00
_cell.angle_beta   90.00
_cell.angle_gamma   90.00
#
_symmetry.space_group_name_H-M   'P 1'
#
loop_
_entity.id
_entity.type
_entity.pdbx_description
1 polymer ?
#
loop_
_entity_poly.entity_id
_entity_poly.type
_entity_poly.pdbx_seq_one_letter_code
_entity_poly.pdbx_strand_id
1 'polypeptide(L)'
;MALGRLGLDTVLKASRRERGHSRRFLSAVLAGIVTSNWLWTGTSVISQRYGCTNVPGEDNAPSGWCTNSPYGKLWHHGIDIADDGNQPHPSVGCTTPYNTLPSGAGSPLYAGASGTVVQAGTTSYGTIIEWQRDIDSYYVVLYHTQAINVHTGDRLYTGLQLGQVGNSGWPSWSSACHLHFEIRAPPGGYWDDRDPAAWLTDSSIHAVQATASTRVSGDFLGTGYDASAVLYDFTNYTRILVWPNTTGSHLNIWSVWWDSTNAAPDSVWPNFDAKKAKIISGHFTGGQYTDIAILYDASDATCLNHAIWYVLKSTGSSFLTYKWWDSQRDLGAQGCLFAASRTKLVVGEFEGDGGTADVAAQYDEATGGCPNSVNWYVFLSTAGGGFRLDTPTGDPNVTYPWYVSGCNTFAWSQAKPIMGFFDGTVAQVAVFYDYAANCPGQPRSVVEVFHTVGSQFQGPVIKWDSLCNRFPWIQSIPVAGTFTGHNTTDVAVLFDSSSACQNQPRTQLYLLVWSPNIYLNGPGALQTSTQPPYDSQCGGFAWNWTKAEAGYFRGGAVADVAVLYYYTWHCRTGEVDSRWLVFVPSGTQFTGYSNWDTAVYESPPPPYPYADCNGVDWNRSTPT
;
A
#
# COMPACT_ATOMS: atom_id res chain seq x y z
N MET A 1 44.38 23.69 -24.54
CA MET A 1 44.25 22.95 -23.27
C MET A 1 43.57 23.83 -22.24
N ALA A 2 42.23 23.85 -22.23
CA ALA A 2 41.37 24.40 -21.17
C ALA A 2 39.93 24.36 -21.70
N LEU A 3 39.30 23.18 -21.67
CA LEU A 3 37.87 22.94 -21.94
C LEU A 3 37.64 21.46 -21.60
N GLY A 4 37.43 21.14 -20.33
CA GLY A 4 37.33 19.75 -19.87
C GLY A 4 36.96 19.55 -18.41
N ARG A 5 36.29 20.53 -17.77
CA ARG A 5 35.93 20.46 -16.35
C ARG A 5 34.56 21.03 -15.97
N LEU A 6 33.65 21.19 -16.94
CA LEU A 6 32.29 21.74 -16.69
C LEU A 6 31.14 20.73 -16.87
N GLY A 7 31.43 19.43 -17.00
CA GLY A 7 30.42 18.39 -17.27
C GLY A 7 30.06 17.47 -16.10
N LEU A 8 30.76 17.53 -14.96
CA LEU A 8 30.57 16.56 -13.85
C LEU A 8 29.72 17.10 -12.68
N ASP A 9 29.52 18.42 -12.58
CA ASP A 9 28.80 19.05 -11.46
C ASP A 9 27.30 19.29 -11.72
N THR A 10 26.81 18.92 -12.90
CA THR A 10 25.42 19.21 -13.32
C THR A 10 24.48 18.01 -13.13
N VAL A 11 24.97 16.77 -13.23
CA VAL A 11 24.14 15.56 -13.03
C VAL A 11 23.92 15.26 -11.54
N LEU A 12 24.88 15.60 -10.68
CA LEU A 12 24.69 15.57 -9.22
C LEU A 12 23.74 16.68 -8.69
N LYS A 13 23.25 17.61 -9.53
CA LYS A 13 22.27 18.63 -9.11
C LYS A 13 20.83 18.14 -9.11
N ALA A 14 20.49 17.07 -9.83
CA ALA A 14 19.16 16.47 -9.77
C ALA A 14 18.91 15.82 -8.39
N SER A 15 19.94 15.18 -7.79
CA SER A 15 19.86 14.64 -6.41
C SER A 15 20.31 15.60 -5.30
N ARG A 16 20.83 16.80 -5.62
CA ARG A 16 21.30 17.80 -4.62
C ARG A 16 20.38 18.98 -4.36
N ARG A 17 19.21 19.09 -5.01
CA ARG A 17 18.27 20.20 -4.74
C ARG A 17 17.36 19.99 -3.51
N GLU A 18 17.53 18.89 -2.78
CA GLU A 18 16.67 18.55 -1.62
C GLU A 18 17.12 19.09 -0.25
N ARG A 19 18.27 19.77 -0.10
CA ARG A 19 18.81 20.05 1.27
C ARG A 19 19.21 21.48 1.62
N GLY A 20 18.75 22.49 0.88
CA GLY A 20 19.23 23.88 1.04
C GLY A 20 18.29 24.94 1.65
N HIS A 21 16.96 24.78 1.62
CA HIS A 21 16.04 25.92 1.84
C HIS A 21 14.89 25.68 2.85
N SER A 22 14.97 24.69 3.74
CA SER A 22 13.88 24.38 4.68
C SER A 22 14.02 24.98 6.10
N ARG A 23 14.79 26.07 6.28
CA ARG A 23 14.92 26.73 7.61
C ARG A 23 14.15 28.03 7.80
N ARG A 24 13.36 28.50 6.84
CA ARG A 24 12.49 29.67 7.03
C ARG A 24 11.20 29.53 6.25
N PHE A 25 10.31 28.65 6.72
CA PHE A 25 8.85 28.80 6.70
C PHE A 25 8.28 27.67 7.57
N LEU A 26 8.70 27.65 8.84
CA LEU A 26 7.92 27.00 9.90
C LEU A 26 6.71 27.90 10.17
N SER A 27 5.54 27.29 10.33
CA SER A 27 4.23 27.89 10.65
C SER A 27 3.34 28.26 9.47
N ALA A 28 2.89 27.25 8.72
CA ALA A 28 1.47 27.04 8.38
C ALA A 28 1.34 25.71 7.60
N VAL A 29 0.26 24.97 7.81
CA VAL A 29 -0.03 23.64 7.23
C VAL A 29 0.70 22.46 7.92
N LEU A 30 0.64 22.43 9.24
CA LEU A 30 0.66 21.19 10.03
C LEU A 30 -0.79 20.89 10.39
N ALA A 31 -1.49 20.22 9.49
CA ALA A 31 -2.74 19.55 9.81
C ALA A 31 -2.61 18.14 9.24
N GLY A 32 -2.03 17.22 10.03
CA GLY A 32 -2.32 15.81 9.82
C GLY A 32 -3.84 15.64 9.82
N ILE A 33 -4.36 14.68 9.06
CA ILE A 33 -5.78 14.35 9.14
C ILE A 33 -6.03 13.89 10.58
N VAL A 34 -6.58 14.78 11.39
CA VAL A 34 -6.98 14.49 12.76
C VAL A 34 -8.22 13.61 12.64
N THR A 35 -8.22 12.44 13.28
CA THR A 35 -9.35 11.51 13.28
C THR A 35 -9.85 11.30 14.70
N SER A 36 -11.14 10.98 14.85
CA SER A 36 -11.71 10.56 16.12
C SER A 36 -11.41 9.08 16.36
N ASN A 37 -10.12 8.67 16.39
CA ASN A 37 -9.72 7.27 16.55
C ASN A 37 -10.33 6.60 17.78
N TRP A 38 -10.57 7.39 18.83
CA TRP A 38 -11.26 6.94 20.02
C TRP A 38 -12.66 6.38 19.73
N LEU A 39 -13.39 6.96 18.78
CA LEU A 39 -14.71 6.50 18.36
C LEU A 39 -14.62 5.27 17.45
N TRP A 40 -13.77 5.33 16.42
CA TRP A 40 -13.81 4.38 15.30
C TRP A 40 -13.04 3.07 15.50
N THR A 41 -12.39 2.89 16.65
CA THR A 41 -11.58 1.68 16.94
C THR A 41 -12.30 0.69 17.86
N GLY A 42 -13.51 0.98 18.31
CA GLY A 42 -14.21 0.15 19.31
C GLY A 42 -13.56 0.17 20.71
N THR A 43 -12.53 0.97 20.93
CA THR A 43 -11.78 1.03 22.20
C THR A 43 -12.35 2.04 23.20
N SER A 44 -13.39 2.79 22.82
CA SER A 44 -14.06 3.72 23.73
C SER A 44 -14.70 2.98 24.90
N VAL A 45 -14.48 3.48 26.11
CA VAL A 45 -15.29 3.09 27.28
C VAL A 45 -16.71 3.59 27.05
N ILE A 46 -17.66 2.66 27.12
CA ILE A 46 -19.09 2.91 26.87
C ILE A 46 -19.77 3.16 28.22
N SER A 47 -20.34 4.36 28.40
CA SER A 47 -21.10 4.72 29.60
C SER A 47 -22.50 4.11 29.60
N GLN A 48 -23.12 4.00 28.42
CA GLN A 48 -24.40 3.33 28.24
C GLN A 48 -24.36 2.44 27.00
N ARG A 49 -24.69 1.15 27.18
CA ARG A 49 -24.61 0.14 26.12
C ARG A 49 -25.87 0.11 25.26
N TYR A 50 -25.71 -0.41 24.05
CA TYR A 50 -26.80 -0.76 23.15
C TYR A 50 -27.72 -1.83 23.73
N GLY A 51 -29.03 -1.70 23.50
CA GLY A 51 -30.04 -2.70 23.83
C GLY A 51 -30.86 -2.40 25.08
N CYS A 52 -31.31 -3.46 25.78
CA CYS A 52 -32.26 -3.32 26.88
C CYS A 52 -31.69 -2.52 28.07
N THR A 53 -32.46 -1.57 28.58
CA THR A 53 -32.04 -0.65 29.64
C THR A 53 -33.19 -0.26 30.59
N ASN A 54 -32.82 0.27 31.76
CA ASN A 54 -33.71 0.86 32.76
C ASN A 54 -33.51 2.38 32.88
N VAL A 55 -32.67 2.97 32.04
CA VAL A 55 -32.39 4.41 32.07
C VAL A 55 -33.67 5.19 31.76
N PRO A 56 -34.14 6.05 32.67
CA PRO A 56 -35.36 6.82 32.45
C PRO A 56 -35.19 7.80 31.28
N GLY A 57 -36.14 7.80 30.35
CA GLY A 57 -36.10 8.65 29.14
C GLY A 57 -35.87 7.86 27.85
N GLU A 58 -35.45 6.61 27.96
CA GLU A 58 -35.30 5.69 26.84
C GLU A 58 -36.65 5.14 26.36
N ASP A 59 -36.69 4.70 25.09
CA ASP A 59 -37.93 4.25 24.46
C ASP A 59 -38.41 2.90 24.98
N ASN A 60 -39.71 2.66 24.90
CA ASN A 60 -40.25 1.33 25.20
C ASN A 60 -39.72 0.33 24.17
N ALA A 61 -39.08 -0.74 24.64
CA ALA A 61 -38.58 -1.77 23.76
C ALA A 61 -39.72 -2.40 22.94
N PRO A 62 -39.48 -2.77 21.67
CA PRO A 62 -40.44 -3.50 20.87
C PRO A 62 -40.89 -4.77 21.58
N SER A 63 -42.14 -5.17 21.33
CA SER A 63 -42.73 -6.36 21.95
C SER A 63 -41.82 -7.58 21.73
N GLY A 64 -41.35 -8.17 22.83
CA GLY A 64 -40.48 -9.35 22.82
C GLY A 64 -38.98 -9.10 23.05
N TRP A 65 -38.48 -7.88 22.86
CA TRP A 65 -37.03 -7.60 22.88
C TRP A 65 -36.45 -7.59 24.30
N CYS A 66 -37.23 -7.10 25.28
CA CYS A 66 -36.78 -6.95 26.67
C CYS A 66 -37.71 -7.63 27.70
N THR A 67 -38.55 -8.58 27.26
CA THR A 67 -39.60 -9.19 28.10
C THR A 67 -39.06 -9.87 29.37
N ASN A 68 -37.81 -10.36 29.34
CA ASN A 68 -37.12 -10.99 30.48
C ASN A 68 -35.72 -10.44 30.73
N SER A 69 -35.42 -9.23 30.23
CA SER A 69 -34.07 -8.68 30.36
C SER A 69 -33.81 -8.25 31.82
N PRO A 70 -32.69 -8.64 32.43
CA PRO A 70 -32.29 -8.15 33.75
C PRO A 70 -31.90 -6.65 33.71
N TYR A 71 -31.68 -6.10 32.52
CA TYR A 71 -31.22 -4.73 32.31
C TYR A 71 -32.35 -3.72 32.15
N GLY A 72 -33.59 -4.17 31.95
CA GLY A 72 -34.79 -3.34 31.92
C GLY A 72 -35.73 -3.59 30.76
N LYS A 73 -36.80 -2.78 30.67
CA LYS A 73 -37.85 -2.91 29.64
C LYS A 73 -37.77 -1.84 28.54
N LEU A 74 -36.85 -0.89 28.67
CA LEU A 74 -36.63 0.17 27.68
C LEU A 74 -35.53 -0.27 26.71
N TRP A 75 -35.40 0.43 25.59
CA TRP A 75 -34.43 0.15 24.53
C TRP A 75 -33.57 1.37 24.25
N HIS A 76 -32.26 1.16 24.19
CA HIS A 76 -31.28 2.15 23.79
C HIS A 76 -30.73 1.82 22.41
N HIS A 77 -30.92 2.74 21.45
CA HIS A 77 -30.64 2.54 20.02
C HIS A 77 -29.15 2.61 19.63
N GLY A 78 -28.26 2.97 20.56
CA GLY A 78 -26.84 3.18 20.27
C GLY A 78 -25.93 2.89 21.46
N ILE A 79 -24.76 3.52 21.46
CA ILE A 79 -23.86 3.57 22.62
C ILE A 79 -23.61 5.02 23.01
N ASP A 80 -23.50 5.26 24.32
CA ASP A 80 -23.06 6.55 24.84
C ASP A 80 -21.61 6.49 25.29
N ILE A 81 -20.87 7.54 24.96
CA ILE A 81 -19.48 7.74 25.34
C ILE A 81 -19.40 9.08 26.09
N ALA A 82 -19.19 9.03 27.40
CA ALA A 82 -19.27 10.19 28.30
C ALA A 82 -18.12 10.25 29.32
N ASP A 83 -17.85 11.44 29.84
CA ASP A 83 -17.12 11.65 31.11
C ASP A 83 -18.14 11.74 32.26
N ASP A 84 -18.34 10.65 33.00
CA ASP A 84 -19.41 10.51 34.00
C ASP A 84 -19.03 11.00 35.41
N GLY A 85 -17.85 11.62 35.55
CA GLY A 85 -17.34 12.14 36.82
C GLY A 85 -16.80 11.10 37.80
N ASN A 86 -17.02 9.80 37.57
CA ASN A 86 -16.41 8.70 38.33
C ASN A 86 -15.22 8.06 37.62
N GLN A 87 -15.17 8.15 36.28
CA GLN A 87 -13.99 7.80 35.49
C GLN A 87 -13.75 8.86 34.42
N PRO A 88 -12.64 9.64 34.50
CA PRO A 88 -12.26 10.54 33.42
C PRO A 88 -12.04 9.72 32.15
N HIS A 89 -12.81 10.00 31.09
CA HIS A 89 -12.59 9.36 29.79
C HIS A 89 -11.47 10.12 29.07
N PRO A 90 -10.25 9.56 28.94
CA PRO A 90 -9.10 10.30 28.43
C PRO A 90 -9.26 10.76 26.96
N SER A 91 -10.27 10.24 26.26
CA SER A 91 -10.43 10.41 24.82
C SER A 91 -11.57 11.34 24.42
N VAL A 92 -12.60 11.51 25.26
CA VAL A 92 -13.64 12.54 25.10
C VAL A 92 -13.26 13.70 26.01
N GLY A 93 -12.35 14.55 25.53
CA GLY A 93 -11.84 15.72 26.24
C GLY A 93 -12.93 16.77 26.49
N CYS A 94 -13.77 16.54 27.49
CA CYS A 94 -14.58 17.56 28.13
C CYS A 94 -13.65 18.25 29.15
N THR A 95 -13.31 19.54 28.94
CA THR A 95 -12.30 20.22 29.77
C THR A 95 -12.77 20.33 31.22
N THR A 96 -12.06 19.69 32.16
CA THR A 96 -12.24 19.76 33.61
C THR A 96 -11.21 20.73 34.25
N PRO A 97 -11.46 21.33 35.45
CA PRO A 97 -12.09 20.67 36.60
C PRO A 97 -13.24 21.43 37.28
N TYR A 98 -14.26 20.66 37.65
CA TYR A 98 -15.37 20.99 38.54
C TYR A 98 -16.35 22.10 38.10
N ASN A 99 -17.49 21.61 37.60
CA ASN A 99 -18.85 22.03 37.95
C ASN A 99 -19.11 23.55 38.03
N THR A 100 -19.63 24.12 36.93
CA THR A 100 -20.74 25.09 36.84
C THR A 100 -20.71 25.73 35.44
N LEU A 101 -21.84 25.69 34.71
CA LEU A 101 -22.17 26.53 33.53
C LEU A 101 -21.76 26.05 32.09
N PRO A 102 -22.43 26.58 31.04
CA PRO A 102 -22.62 25.98 29.72
C PRO A 102 -21.45 26.25 28.76
N SER A 103 -20.36 25.49 28.89
CA SER A 103 -19.24 25.48 27.93
C SER A 103 -18.32 24.25 28.06
N GLY A 104 -18.84 23.11 28.53
CA GLY A 104 -18.05 21.90 28.82
C GLY A 104 -18.04 20.82 27.73
N ALA A 105 -18.00 21.19 26.45
CA ALA A 105 -17.89 20.22 25.36
C ALA A 105 -17.00 20.76 24.23
N GLY A 106 -16.43 19.90 23.36
CA GLY A 106 -15.38 20.37 22.44
C GLY A 106 -14.58 19.35 21.63
N SER A 107 -14.61 18.06 21.99
CA SER A 107 -13.84 17.06 21.26
C SER A 107 -14.26 17.03 19.78
N PRO A 108 -13.33 17.24 18.83
CA PRO A 108 -13.67 17.27 17.42
C PRO A 108 -14.12 15.89 16.94
N LEU A 109 -15.20 15.88 16.17
CA LEU A 109 -15.78 14.71 15.53
C LEU A 109 -15.36 14.69 14.07
N TYR A 110 -14.77 13.59 13.63
CA TYR A 110 -14.34 13.37 12.25
C TYR A 110 -15.02 12.15 11.65
N ALA A 111 -15.34 12.22 10.35
CA ALA A 111 -15.98 11.12 9.63
C ALA A 111 -15.10 9.87 9.59
N GLY A 112 -15.60 8.73 10.10
CA GLY A 112 -14.92 7.44 10.03
C GLY A 112 -15.06 6.72 8.68
N ALA A 113 -15.96 7.20 7.83
CA ALA A 113 -16.09 6.75 6.45
C ALA A 113 -16.70 7.82 5.56
N SER A 114 -16.36 7.75 4.27
CA SER A 114 -16.97 8.57 3.22
C SER A 114 -18.44 8.16 2.99
N GLY A 115 -19.24 9.14 2.57
CA GLY A 115 -20.67 8.96 2.38
C GLY A 115 -21.38 10.26 2.03
N THR A 116 -22.70 10.25 2.12
CA THR A 116 -23.54 11.43 1.87
C THR A 116 -24.38 11.73 3.10
N VAL A 117 -24.32 12.98 3.58
CA VAL A 117 -25.12 13.43 4.73
C VAL A 117 -26.59 13.36 4.34
N VAL A 118 -27.36 12.57 5.09
CA VAL A 118 -28.82 12.46 4.89
C VAL A 118 -29.59 13.34 5.87
N GLN A 119 -29.00 13.64 7.03
CA GLN A 119 -29.59 14.55 8.01
C GLN A 119 -28.52 15.28 8.82
N ALA A 120 -28.64 16.61 8.91
CA ALA A 120 -27.83 17.42 9.81
C ALA A 120 -28.69 18.57 10.37
N GLY A 121 -28.73 18.73 11.70
CA GLY A 121 -29.53 19.80 12.32
C GLY A 121 -29.98 19.49 13.74
N THR A 122 -31.05 20.17 14.19
CA THR A 122 -31.63 19.98 15.53
C THR A 122 -32.87 19.08 15.47
N THR A 123 -32.99 18.17 16.42
CA THR A 123 -34.12 17.24 16.61
C THR A 123 -34.66 17.35 18.05
N SER A 124 -35.74 16.63 18.36
CA SER A 124 -36.25 16.50 19.72
C SER A 124 -35.28 15.79 20.68
N TYR A 125 -34.36 14.97 20.15
CA TYR A 125 -33.32 14.26 20.89
C TYR A 125 -32.02 15.07 21.04
N GLY A 126 -31.91 16.25 20.41
CA GLY A 126 -30.68 17.03 20.35
C GLY A 126 -30.22 17.26 18.91
N THR A 127 -28.99 17.73 18.72
CA THR A 127 -28.42 17.81 17.37
C THR A 127 -28.13 16.42 16.82
N ILE A 128 -28.17 16.30 15.49
CA ILE A 128 -27.90 15.07 14.76
C ILE A 128 -26.96 15.35 13.59
N ILE A 129 -26.06 14.39 13.33
CA ILE A 129 -25.34 14.24 12.07
C ILE A 129 -25.50 12.78 11.64
N GLU A 130 -26.22 12.56 10.54
CA GLU A 130 -26.46 11.26 9.95
C GLU A 130 -25.97 11.23 8.51
N TRP A 131 -25.22 10.20 8.15
CA TRP A 131 -24.80 9.99 6.76
C TRP A 131 -24.90 8.52 6.37
N GLN A 132 -25.25 8.31 5.11
CA GLN A 132 -25.20 7.00 4.47
C GLN A 132 -23.80 6.76 3.92
N ARG A 133 -23.19 5.65 4.30
CA ARG A 133 -21.86 5.25 3.87
C ARG A 133 -21.88 4.69 2.44
N ASP A 134 -20.84 4.98 1.68
CA ASP A 134 -20.73 4.46 0.31
C ASP A 134 -20.40 2.96 0.24
N ILE A 135 -19.66 2.50 1.24
CA ILE A 135 -19.01 1.19 1.21
C ILE A 135 -19.99 0.04 1.41
N ASP A 136 -21.03 0.26 2.22
CA ASP A 136 -21.95 -0.77 2.70
C ASP A 136 -23.41 -0.26 2.81
N SER A 137 -23.66 1.02 2.46
CA SER A 137 -24.96 1.68 2.62
C SER A 137 -25.48 1.79 4.05
N TYR A 138 -24.69 1.40 5.07
CA TYR A 138 -25.06 1.61 6.46
C TYR A 138 -25.11 3.10 6.79
N TYR A 139 -25.97 3.44 7.73
CA TYR A 139 -26.09 4.79 8.23
C TYR A 139 -25.32 4.90 9.53
N VAL A 140 -24.57 5.99 9.65
CA VAL A 140 -23.91 6.35 10.89
C VAL A 140 -24.56 7.58 11.44
N VAL A 141 -24.89 7.53 12.73
CA VAL A 141 -25.62 8.61 13.41
C VAL A 141 -24.85 9.07 14.63
N LEU A 142 -24.67 10.38 14.73
CA LEU A 142 -24.06 11.05 15.87
C LEU A 142 -25.08 12.03 16.45
N TYR A 143 -25.41 11.88 17.73
CA TYR A 143 -26.26 12.83 18.45
C TYR A 143 -25.49 13.61 19.50
N HIS A 144 -26.16 14.64 20.02
CA HIS A 144 -25.71 15.48 21.13
C HIS A 144 -24.49 16.36 20.83
N THR A 145 -24.16 16.58 19.55
CA THR A 145 -23.08 17.48 19.13
C THR A 145 -23.35 18.95 19.52
N GLN A 146 -22.32 19.73 19.82
CA GLN A 146 -22.48 21.17 20.11
C GLN A 146 -22.27 22.06 18.89
N ALA A 147 -21.61 21.53 17.87
CA ALA A 147 -21.33 22.20 16.61
C ALA A 147 -21.51 21.18 15.48
N ILE A 148 -22.15 21.63 14.40
CA ILE A 148 -22.36 20.86 13.17
C ILE A 148 -21.71 21.67 12.05
N ASN A 149 -20.74 21.07 11.36
CA ASN A 149 -19.97 21.71 10.29
C ASN A 149 -20.41 21.25 8.88
N VAL A 150 -21.45 20.43 8.81
CA VAL A 150 -21.95 19.80 7.57
C VAL A 150 -23.45 20.01 7.42
N HIS A 151 -23.95 19.93 6.19
CA HIS A 151 -25.36 20.10 5.83
C HIS A 151 -25.91 18.85 5.15
N THR A 152 -27.22 18.66 5.22
CA THR A 152 -27.89 17.61 4.44
C THR A 152 -27.58 17.74 2.95
N GLY A 153 -27.18 16.64 2.33
CA GLY A 153 -26.75 16.58 0.94
C GLY A 153 -25.23 16.72 0.75
N ASP A 154 -24.48 17.09 1.78
CA ASP A 154 -23.03 17.23 1.68
C ASP A 154 -22.37 15.86 1.43
N ARG A 155 -21.36 15.89 0.57
CA ARG A 155 -20.47 14.76 0.36
C ARG A 155 -19.40 14.73 1.45
N LEU A 156 -19.31 13.61 2.17
CA LEU A 156 -18.31 13.41 3.21
C LEU A 156 -17.14 12.58 2.69
N TYR A 157 -15.95 12.98 3.13
CA TYR A 157 -14.73 12.19 3.01
C TYR A 157 -14.25 11.79 4.40
N THR A 158 -13.64 10.60 4.50
CA THR A 158 -13.04 10.13 5.75
C THR A 158 -12.04 11.16 6.29
N GLY A 159 -12.12 11.47 7.59
CA GLY A 159 -11.29 12.49 8.23
C GLY A 159 -11.80 13.93 8.09
N LEU A 160 -12.93 14.18 7.42
CA LEU A 160 -13.59 15.48 7.44
C LEU A 160 -14.14 15.78 8.83
N GLN A 161 -13.90 16.97 9.36
CA GLN A 161 -14.48 17.39 10.64
C GLN A 161 -15.99 17.63 10.49
N LEU A 162 -16.78 16.78 11.14
CA LEU A 162 -18.23 16.82 11.15
C LEU A 162 -18.78 17.84 12.16
N GLY A 163 -18.10 17.98 13.29
CA GLY A 163 -18.61 18.75 14.41
C GLY A 163 -17.77 18.63 15.66
N GLN A 164 -18.42 18.79 16.81
CA GLN A 164 -17.82 18.61 18.13
C GLN A 164 -18.78 17.90 19.07
N VAL A 165 -18.26 17.00 19.92
CA VAL A 165 -19.00 16.39 21.03
C VAL A 165 -19.62 17.49 21.89
N GLY A 166 -20.86 17.29 22.30
CA GLY A 166 -21.66 18.30 22.98
C GLY A 166 -22.41 17.75 24.20
N ASN A 167 -23.49 18.45 24.54
CA ASN A 167 -24.50 18.02 25.51
C ASN A 167 -25.89 18.54 25.08
N SER A 168 -26.16 18.56 23.77
CA SER A 168 -27.43 19.08 23.26
C SER A 168 -28.51 17.99 23.32
N GLY A 169 -29.68 18.26 23.90
CA GLY A 169 -30.78 17.29 23.94
C GLY A 169 -31.50 17.26 25.29
N TRP A 170 -32.52 16.41 25.39
CA TRP A 170 -33.27 16.17 26.63
C TRP A 170 -32.93 14.78 27.19
N PRO A 171 -32.84 14.59 28.52
CA PRO A 171 -33.10 15.55 29.58
C PRO A 171 -31.94 16.52 29.85
N SER A 172 -32.29 17.79 30.08
CA SER A 172 -31.37 18.88 30.47
C SER A 172 -30.68 18.70 31.84
N TRP A 173 -30.86 17.54 32.49
CA TRP A 173 -30.19 17.13 33.73
C TRP A 173 -29.05 16.14 33.48
N SER A 174 -28.83 15.70 32.23
CA SER A 174 -27.57 15.11 31.78
C SER A 174 -26.48 16.15 32.01
N SER A 175 -25.81 16.04 33.14
CA SER A 175 -24.82 17.01 33.62
C SER A 175 -23.43 16.78 33.01
N ALA A 176 -23.32 15.81 32.08
CA ALA A 176 -22.07 15.36 31.48
C ALA A 176 -22.08 15.47 29.95
N CYS A 177 -20.96 15.93 29.41
CA CYS A 177 -20.70 15.97 27.97
C CYS A 177 -20.51 14.54 27.45
N HIS A 178 -21.25 14.18 26.40
CA HIS A 178 -21.28 12.82 25.86
C HIS A 178 -21.62 12.80 24.37
N LEU A 179 -21.25 11.69 23.72
CA LEU A 179 -21.61 11.38 22.34
C LEU A 179 -22.49 10.13 22.33
N HIS A 180 -23.66 10.23 21.73
CA HIS A 180 -24.47 9.07 21.39
C HIS A 180 -24.19 8.68 19.93
N PHE A 181 -23.84 7.41 19.73
CA PHE A 181 -23.39 6.86 18.47
C PHE A 181 -24.25 5.67 18.08
N GLU A 182 -24.84 5.72 16.88
CA GLU A 182 -25.63 4.63 16.32
C GLU A 182 -25.07 4.17 14.98
N ILE A 183 -25.30 2.90 14.69
CA ILE A 183 -25.15 2.29 13.37
C ILE A 183 -26.51 1.71 12.98
N ARG A 184 -27.01 2.05 11.80
CA ARG A 184 -28.28 1.52 11.28
C ARG A 184 -28.08 0.79 9.97
N ALA A 185 -28.67 -0.40 9.85
CA ALA A 185 -28.64 -1.19 8.64
C ALA A 185 -29.55 -0.56 7.55
N PRO A 186 -29.23 -0.74 6.26
CA PRO A 186 -30.13 -0.36 5.16
C PRO A 186 -31.51 -1.04 5.34
N PRO A 187 -32.64 -0.34 5.07
CA PRO A 187 -32.76 0.93 4.36
C PRO A 187 -32.52 2.20 5.21
N GLY A 188 -32.16 2.04 6.49
CA GLY A 188 -32.04 3.13 7.46
C GLY A 188 -33.39 3.47 8.08
N GLY A 189 -33.36 3.81 9.37
CA GLY A 189 -34.58 4.12 10.13
C GLY A 189 -34.40 3.95 11.63
N TYR A 190 -35.34 4.51 12.38
CA TYR A 190 -35.34 4.59 13.85
C TYR A 190 -35.43 3.23 14.58
N TRP A 191 -35.47 2.10 13.87
CA TRP A 191 -35.47 0.74 14.46
C TRP A 191 -34.57 -0.24 13.70
N ASP A 192 -33.78 0.28 12.76
CA ASP A 192 -32.82 -0.50 11.99
C ASP A 192 -31.43 -0.51 12.65
N ASP A 193 -31.36 -0.07 13.89
CA ASP A 193 -30.14 -0.03 14.69
C ASP A 193 -29.48 -1.41 14.85
N ARG A 194 -28.16 -1.38 14.96
CA ARG A 194 -27.28 -2.52 15.23
C ARG A 194 -26.37 -2.12 16.36
N ASP A 195 -25.93 -3.10 17.14
CA ASP A 195 -24.97 -2.89 18.22
C ASP A 195 -23.70 -2.21 17.65
N PRO A 196 -23.47 -0.91 17.93
CA PRO A 196 -22.35 -0.17 17.37
C PRO A 196 -21.03 -0.69 17.93
N ALA A 197 -21.00 -1.18 19.17
CA ALA A 197 -19.79 -1.72 19.77
C ALA A 197 -19.39 -3.02 19.07
N ALA A 198 -20.35 -3.92 18.85
CA ALA A 198 -20.12 -5.13 18.07
C ALA A 198 -19.68 -4.79 16.65
N TRP A 199 -20.39 -3.87 15.99
CA TRP A 199 -20.09 -3.43 14.62
C TRP A 199 -18.67 -2.87 14.48
N LEU A 200 -18.22 -2.01 15.41
CA LEU A 200 -16.87 -1.42 15.42
C LEU A 200 -15.76 -2.45 15.62
N THR A 201 -16.08 -3.60 16.23
CA THR A 201 -15.13 -4.70 16.47
C THR A 201 -15.31 -5.85 15.48
N ASP A 202 -16.32 -5.79 14.61
CA ASP A 202 -16.58 -6.84 13.63
C ASP A 202 -15.69 -6.66 12.41
N SER A 203 -14.58 -7.38 12.43
CA SER A 203 -13.62 -7.41 11.32
C SER A 203 -14.25 -7.92 10.02
N SER A 204 -15.39 -8.64 10.02
CA SER A 204 -16.11 -9.05 8.79
C SER A 204 -16.97 -7.95 8.18
N ILE A 205 -17.39 -6.96 8.99
CA ILE A 205 -18.17 -5.79 8.53
C ILE A 205 -17.23 -4.66 8.08
N HIS A 206 -16.02 -4.61 8.64
CA HIS A 206 -14.94 -3.71 8.19
C HIS A 206 -14.07 -4.29 7.06
N ALA A 207 -14.02 -5.62 6.91
CA ALA A 207 -13.38 -6.26 5.77
C ALA A 207 -14.35 -6.28 4.60
N VAL A 208 -14.26 -5.28 3.72
CA VAL A 208 -14.50 -5.63 2.33
C VAL A 208 -13.41 -6.62 1.95
N GLN A 209 -13.81 -7.88 1.72
CA GLN A 209 -12.88 -8.87 1.20
C GLN A 209 -12.35 -8.36 -0.14
N ALA A 210 -11.11 -7.85 -0.10
CA ALA A 210 -10.41 -7.49 -1.31
C ALA A 210 -10.24 -8.74 -2.17
N THR A 211 -10.75 -8.70 -3.40
CA THR A 211 -10.67 -9.83 -4.32
C THR A 211 -9.31 -9.93 -5.02
N ALA A 212 -8.50 -8.87 -4.94
CA ALA A 212 -7.10 -8.82 -5.33
C ALA A 212 -6.42 -7.60 -4.69
N SER A 213 -5.09 -7.66 -4.53
CA SER A 213 -4.29 -6.49 -4.15
C SER A 213 -2.91 -6.48 -4.79
N THR A 214 -2.45 -5.30 -5.17
CA THR A 214 -1.06 -5.06 -5.59
C THR A 214 -0.53 -3.84 -4.84
N ARG A 215 0.76 -3.83 -4.48
CA ARG A 215 1.37 -2.75 -3.70
C ARG A 215 2.56 -2.13 -4.39
N VAL A 216 2.86 -0.91 -4.00
CA VAL A 216 4.06 -0.14 -4.36
C VAL A 216 4.47 0.71 -3.16
N SER A 217 5.72 1.18 -3.17
CA SER A 217 6.24 2.14 -2.20
C SER A 217 6.85 3.34 -2.89
N GLY A 218 6.91 4.46 -2.18
CA GLY A 218 7.53 5.69 -2.67
C GLY A 218 7.21 6.88 -1.79
N ASP A 219 7.91 7.99 -1.99
CA ASP A 219 7.65 9.24 -1.27
C ASP A 219 6.45 9.97 -1.90
N PHE A 220 5.26 9.40 -1.70
CA PHE A 220 4.02 9.98 -2.17
C PHE A 220 3.71 11.32 -1.47
N LEU A 221 4.27 11.56 -0.29
CA LEU A 221 4.01 12.74 0.54
C LEU A 221 5.01 13.89 0.34
N GLY A 222 6.18 13.61 -0.23
CA GLY A 222 7.29 14.57 -0.33
C GLY A 222 7.98 14.82 1.01
N THR A 223 7.97 13.83 1.89
CA THR A 223 8.54 13.92 3.25
C THR A 223 9.99 13.46 3.30
N GLY A 224 10.50 12.86 2.23
CA GLY A 224 11.77 12.14 2.17
C GLY A 224 11.72 10.72 2.72
N TYR A 225 10.52 10.20 3.00
CA TYR A 225 10.30 8.83 3.49
C TYR A 225 9.33 8.09 2.59
N ASP A 226 9.68 6.87 2.21
CA ASP A 226 8.76 6.04 1.43
C ASP A 226 7.57 5.61 2.28
N ALA A 227 6.38 5.86 1.74
CA ALA A 227 5.10 5.34 2.19
C ALA A 227 4.72 4.10 1.38
N SER A 228 3.79 3.29 1.88
CA SER A 228 3.28 2.13 1.15
C SER A 228 1.88 2.43 0.61
N ALA A 229 1.62 2.08 -0.65
CA ALA A 229 0.33 2.22 -1.29
C ALA A 229 -0.13 0.86 -1.82
N VAL A 230 -1.41 0.55 -1.64
CA VAL A 230 -2.01 -0.71 -2.07
C VAL A 230 -3.26 -0.42 -2.88
N LEU A 231 -3.29 -0.96 -4.10
CA LEU A 231 -4.48 -1.02 -4.94
C LEU A 231 -5.34 -2.19 -4.48
N TYR A 232 -6.57 -1.91 -4.07
CA TYR A 232 -7.53 -2.89 -3.59
C TYR A 232 -8.74 -2.96 -4.53
N ASP A 233 -9.06 -4.17 -4.93
CA ASP A 233 -10.26 -4.51 -5.70
C ASP A 233 -11.44 -4.74 -4.76
N PHE A 234 -12.50 -3.95 -4.91
CA PHE A 234 -13.78 -4.13 -4.24
C PHE A 234 -14.80 -4.56 -5.28
N THR A 235 -15.88 -5.23 -4.87
CA THR A 235 -16.89 -5.82 -5.78
C THR A 235 -17.40 -4.89 -6.88
N ASN A 236 -17.44 -3.58 -6.63
CA ASN A 236 -18.01 -2.58 -7.54
C ASN A 236 -17.09 -1.38 -7.86
N TYR A 237 -15.86 -1.35 -7.33
CA TYR A 237 -14.91 -0.26 -7.54
C TYR A 237 -13.52 -0.66 -7.07
N THR A 238 -12.50 0.11 -7.44
CA THR A 238 -11.13 -0.09 -6.97
C THR A 238 -10.65 1.17 -6.24
N ARG A 239 -9.83 0.99 -5.19
CA ARG A 239 -9.20 2.12 -4.45
C ARG A 239 -7.71 1.94 -4.30
N ILE A 240 -7.02 3.06 -4.08
CA ILE A 240 -5.68 3.05 -3.51
C ILE A 240 -5.74 3.57 -2.08
N LEU A 241 -5.31 2.70 -1.16
CA LEU A 241 -5.07 3.01 0.23
C LEU A 241 -3.57 3.31 0.39
N VAL A 242 -3.25 4.42 1.03
CA VAL A 242 -1.86 4.82 1.31
C VAL A 242 -1.66 4.80 2.82
N TRP A 243 -0.63 4.09 3.27
CA TRP A 243 -0.07 4.10 4.62
C TRP A 243 1.04 5.13 4.67
N PRO A 244 0.79 6.34 5.20
CA PRO A 244 1.76 7.41 5.15
C PRO A 244 2.99 7.13 6.02
N ASN A 245 4.16 7.50 5.55
CA ASN A 245 5.37 7.55 6.37
C ASN A 245 5.81 9.01 6.48
N THR A 246 5.87 9.53 7.70
CA THR A 246 6.20 10.96 7.93
C THR A 246 7.37 11.14 8.89
N THR A 247 7.79 10.06 9.55
CA THR A 247 8.80 10.10 10.61
C THR A 247 10.01 9.23 10.30
N GLY A 248 9.92 8.38 9.27
CA GLY A 248 10.94 7.38 8.97
C GLY A 248 11.03 6.27 10.03
N SER A 249 10.07 6.18 10.95
CA SER A 249 10.10 5.22 12.06
C SER A 249 8.94 4.23 12.05
N HIS A 250 7.78 4.63 11.53
CA HIS A 250 6.59 3.78 11.42
C HIS A 250 5.67 4.31 10.32
N LEU A 251 4.83 3.41 9.79
CA LEU A 251 3.71 3.81 8.94
C LEU A 251 2.55 4.27 9.81
N ASN A 252 1.92 5.38 9.41
CA ASN A 252 0.68 5.86 9.99
C ASN A 252 -0.50 5.03 9.49
N ILE A 253 -1.65 5.18 10.15
CA ILE A 253 -2.91 4.60 9.68
C ILE A 253 -3.20 5.05 8.23
N TRP A 254 -3.72 4.13 7.44
CA TRP A 254 -3.97 4.36 6.04
C TRP A 254 -5.11 5.35 5.80
N SER A 255 -5.09 5.98 4.63
CA SER A 255 -6.22 6.74 4.10
C SER A 255 -6.43 6.47 2.61
N VAL A 256 -7.63 6.71 2.11
CA VAL A 256 -7.97 6.55 0.69
C VAL A 256 -7.47 7.76 -0.08
N TRP A 257 -6.58 7.54 -1.05
CA TRP A 257 -6.00 8.61 -1.88
C TRP A 257 -6.54 8.61 -3.30
N TRP A 258 -7.15 7.50 -3.73
CA TRP A 258 -7.75 7.35 -5.04
C TRP A 258 -8.91 6.35 -5.01
N ASP A 259 -9.93 6.60 -5.83
CA ASP A 259 -11.08 5.74 -6.04
C ASP A 259 -11.49 5.80 -7.52
N SER A 260 -11.71 4.64 -8.14
CA SER A 260 -12.12 4.53 -9.54
C SER A 260 -13.46 5.20 -9.87
N THR A 261 -14.29 5.51 -8.87
CA THR A 261 -15.57 6.21 -9.01
C THR A 261 -15.45 7.74 -9.01
N ASN A 262 -14.34 8.29 -8.52
CA ASN A 262 -14.11 9.74 -8.37
C ASN A 262 -13.15 10.31 -9.43
N ALA A 263 -12.81 9.53 -10.45
CA ALA A 263 -11.75 9.90 -11.38
C ALA A 263 -12.22 10.89 -12.46
N ALA A 264 -11.55 12.05 -12.46
CA ALA A 264 -11.44 13.15 -13.43
C ALA A 264 -12.65 13.55 -14.34
N PRO A 265 -12.87 14.86 -14.59
CA PRO A 265 -13.98 15.37 -15.41
C PRO A 265 -14.01 14.88 -16.88
N ASP A 266 -12.96 14.23 -17.38
CA ASP A 266 -12.77 13.88 -18.80
C ASP A 266 -12.82 12.37 -19.10
N SER A 267 -13.09 11.49 -18.13
CA SER A 267 -13.03 10.03 -18.35
C SER A 267 -14.34 9.31 -18.02
N VAL A 268 -14.95 8.74 -19.06
CA VAL A 268 -15.93 7.65 -18.97
C VAL A 268 -15.21 6.41 -18.44
N TRP A 269 -15.36 6.08 -17.15
CA TRP A 269 -14.88 4.82 -16.62
C TRP A 269 -15.95 3.74 -16.73
N PRO A 270 -15.72 2.64 -17.47
CA PRO A 270 -16.32 1.37 -17.10
C PRO A 270 -15.64 0.84 -15.83
N ASN A 271 -16.40 0.09 -15.03
CA ASN A 271 -16.01 -0.63 -13.81
C ASN A 271 -14.52 -1.09 -13.83
N PHE A 272 -13.62 -0.36 -13.16
CA PHE A 272 -12.19 -0.66 -13.14
C PHE A 272 -11.94 -1.91 -12.30
N ASP A 273 -11.40 -2.96 -12.92
CA ASP A 273 -11.10 -4.25 -12.30
C ASP A 273 -9.62 -4.33 -11.93
N ALA A 274 -9.29 -4.35 -10.63
CA ALA A 274 -7.89 -4.35 -10.21
C ALA A 274 -7.13 -5.62 -10.64
N LYS A 275 -7.82 -6.72 -10.97
CA LYS A 275 -7.18 -7.96 -11.46
C LYS A 275 -6.58 -7.79 -12.86
N LYS A 276 -7.06 -6.79 -13.60
CA LYS A 276 -6.54 -6.41 -14.92
C LYS A 276 -5.40 -5.39 -14.84
N ALA A 277 -5.04 -4.95 -13.63
CA ALA A 277 -4.06 -3.90 -13.41
C ALA A 277 -2.72 -4.44 -12.88
N LYS A 278 -1.62 -3.86 -13.37
CA LYS A 278 -0.30 -3.94 -12.75
C LYS A 278 0.13 -2.53 -12.37
N ILE A 279 0.63 -2.34 -11.16
CA ILE A 279 1.07 -1.02 -10.68
C ILE A 279 2.56 -0.97 -10.42
N ILE A 280 3.15 0.20 -10.64
CA ILE A 280 4.54 0.49 -10.32
C ILE A 280 4.69 1.98 -9.95
N SER A 281 5.62 2.31 -9.07
CA SER A 281 5.84 3.69 -8.59
C SER A 281 7.12 4.29 -9.16
N GLY A 282 7.13 5.60 -9.35
CA GLY A 282 8.28 6.34 -9.90
C GLY A 282 7.99 7.83 -10.03
N HIS A 283 9.04 8.64 -10.23
CA HIS A 283 8.91 10.07 -10.50
C HIS A 283 8.59 10.34 -11.98
N PHE A 284 7.42 9.86 -12.45
CA PHE A 284 7.02 9.95 -13.85
C PHE A 284 6.69 11.38 -14.30
N THR A 285 6.20 12.22 -13.38
CA THR A 285 5.78 13.60 -13.71
C THR A 285 6.84 14.67 -13.44
N GLY A 286 8.02 14.27 -12.94
CA GLY A 286 9.12 15.18 -12.62
C GLY A 286 8.87 16.10 -11.43
N GLY A 287 7.79 15.85 -10.68
CA GLY A 287 7.49 16.54 -9.43
C GLY A 287 8.31 16.02 -8.25
N GLN A 288 8.16 16.70 -7.11
CA GLN A 288 8.79 16.31 -5.84
C GLN A 288 8.18 15.06 -5.18
N TYR A 289 7.08 14.55 -5.74
CA TYR A 289 6.37 13.39 -5.21
C TYR A 289 6.61 12.19 -6.12
N THR A 290 6.66 11.00 -5.52
CA THR A 290 6.55 9.78 -6.28
C THR A 290 5.11 9.62 -6.80
N ASP A 291 4.97 9.17 -8.03
CA ASP A 291 3.69 8.91 -8.70
C ASP A 291 3.46 7.38 -8.82
N ILE A 292 2.24 6.96 -9.18
CA ILE A 292 1.94 5.55 -9.48
C ILE A 292 1.51 5.44 -10.95
N ALA A 293 2.11 4.52 -11.69
CA ALA A 293 1.68 4.13 -13.03
C ALA A 293 0.94 2.79 -12.97
N ILE A 294 -0.14 2.69 -13.73
CA ILE A 294 -1.00 1.51 -13.84
C ILE A 294 -1.00 1.05 -15.30
N LEU A 295 -0.49 -0.15 -15.56
CA LEU A 295 -0.70 -0.85 -16.82
C LEU A 295 -1.98 -1.67 -16.71
N TYR A 296 -2.99 -1.28 -17.46
CA TYR A 296 -4.32 -1.89 -17.44
C TYR A 296 -4.57 -2.72 -18.69
N ASP A 297 -5.10 -3.94 -18.51
CA ASP A 297 -5.62 -4.78 -19.58
C ASP A 297 -7.01 -4.29 -20.02
N ALA A 298 -7.04 -3.53 -21.11
CA ALA A 298 -8.25 -2.98 -21.70
C ALA A 298 -8.89 -3.90 -22.76
N SER A 299 -8.44 -5.15 -22.84
CA SER A 299 -8.84 -6.06 -23.92
C SER A 299 -10.35 -6.27 -23.97
N ASP A 300 -10.89 -6.25 -25.20
CA ASP A 300 -12.29 -6.44 -25.49
C ASP A 300 -12.50 -7.31 -26.74
N ALA A 301 -13.76 -7.48 -27.17
CA ALA A 301 -14.10 -8.31 -28.33
C ALA A 301 -13.51 -7.80 -29.66
N THR A 302 -13.08 -6.55 -29.73
CA THR A 302 -12.52 -5.91 -30.94
C THR A 302 -10.99 -5.83 -30.91
N CYS A 303 -10.39 -5.78 -29.73
CA CYS A 303 -8.96 -5.68 -29.50
C CYS A 303 -8.54 -6.63 -28.37
N LEU A 304 -8.19 -7.87 -28.75
CA LEU A 304 -7.98 -8.98 -27.80
C LEU A 304 -6.74 -8.85 -26.91
N ASN A 305 -5.78 -7.99 -27.27
CA ASN A 305 -4.64 -7.63 -26.41
C ASN A 305 -4.44 -6.11 -26.45
N HIS A 306 -5.24 -5.39 -25.68
CA HIS A 306 -5.23 -3.94 -25.57
C HIS A 306 -4.67 -3.54 -24.21
N ALA A 307 -3.67 -2.68 -24.18
CA ALA A 307 -3.13 -2.15 -22.93
C ALA A 307 -3.19 -0.63 -22.87
N ILE A 308 -3.45 -0.10 -21.67
CA ILE A 308 -3.50 1.33 -21.41
C ILE A 308 -2.61 1.63 -20.21
N TRP A 309 -1.81 2.69 -20.31
CA TRP A 309 -1.14 3.29 -19.16
C TRP A 309 -1.98 4.42 -18.59
N TYR A 310 -2.36 4.26 -17.33
CA TYR A 310 -2.83 5.35 -16.50
C TYR A 310 -1.71 5.79 -15.55
N VAL A 311 -1.63 7.08 -15.27
CA VAL A 311 -0.74 7.62 -14.25
C VAL A 311 -1.54 8.37 -13.21
N LEU A 312 -1.31 8.00 -11.97
CA LEU A 312 -1.81 8.58 -10.75
C LEU A 312 -0.74 9.50 -10.20
N LYS A 313 -0.82 10.77 -10.57
CA LYS A 313 0.09 11.82 -10.13
C LYS A 313 -0.19 12.17 -8.67
N SER A 314 0.82 12.10 -7.81
CA SER A 314 0.64 12.48 -6.41
C SER A 314 0.53 13.99 -6.24
N THR A 315 -0.32 14.42 -5.33
CA THR A 315 -0.42 15.81 -4.84
C THR A 315 0.23 16.02 -3.47
N GLY A 316 0.72 14.95 -2.85
CA GLY A 316 1.15 14.91 -1.44
C GLY A 316 0.06 14.46 -0.47
N SER A 317 -1.20 14.37 -0.92
CA SER A 317 -2.34 13.94 -0.10
C SER A 317 -3.44 13.19 -0.86
N SER A 318 -3.33 13.09 -2.18
CA SER A 318 -4.26 12.40 -3.07
C SER A 318 -3.58 12.10 -4.41
N PHE A 319 -4.24 11.33 -5.28
CA PHE A 319 -3.77 11.12 -6.65
C PHE A 319 -4.71 11.74 -7.70
N LEU A 320 -4.13 12.48 -8.64
CA LEU A 320 -4.79 12.92 -9.87
C LEU A 320 -4.56 11.88 -10.97
N THR A 321 -5.60 11.54 -11.72
CA THR A 321 -5.53 10.48 -12.73
C THR A 321 -5.36 11.05 -14.13
N TYR A 322 -4.52 10.40 -14.92
CA TYR A 322 -4.31 10.73 -16.33
C TYR A 322 -4.19 9.45 -17.15
N LYS A 323 -4.75 9.46 -18.37
CA LYS A 323 -4.51 8.41 -19.37
C LYS A 323 -3.34 8.83 -20.26
N TRP A 324 -2.20 8.16 -20.13
CA TRP A 324 -0.94 8.60 -20.74
C TRP A 324 -0.57 7.87 -22.01
N TRP A 325 -1.01 6.63 -22.19
CA TRP A 325 -0.74 5.86 -23.39
C TRP A 325 -1.81 4.79 -23.60
N ASP A 326 -2.11 4.47 -24.86
CA ASP A 326 -3.12 3.51 -25.27
C ASP A 326 -2.60 2.74 -26.49
N SER A 327 -2.40 1.43 -26.33
CA SER A 327 -1.78 0.61 -27.37
C SER A 327 -2.54 0.67 -28.70
N GLN A 328 -3.87 0.55 -28.66
CA GLN A 328 -4.71 0.56 -29.85
C GLN A 328 -4.69 1.93 -30.55
N ARG A 329 -4.80 3.02 -29.79
CA ARG A 329 -4.79 4.38 -30.33
C ARG A 329 -3.41 4.74 -30.90
N ASP A 330 -2.36 4.41 -30.16
CA ASP A 330 -1.01 4.91 -30.41
C ASP A 330 -0.21 4.02 -31.39
N LEU A 331 -0.55 2.73 -31.49
CA LEU A 331 0.10 1.77 -32.41
C LEU A 331 -0.86 1.20 -33.50
N GLY A 332 -2.11 1.64 -33.54
CA GLY A 332 -3.11 1.14 -34.47
C GLY A 332 -3.37 -0.37 -34.30
N ALA A 333 -3.47 -1.10 -35.41
CA ALA A 333 -3.76 -2.54 -35.40
C ALA A 333 -2.69 -3.38 -34.67
N GLN A 334 -1.42 -2.94 -34.67
CA GLN A 334 -0.35 -3.61 -33.91
C GLN A 334 -0.54 -3.46 -32.39
N GLY A 335 -1.22 -2.40 -31.97
CA GLY A 335 -1.58 -2.16 -30.59
C GLY A 335 -2.44 -3.24 -29.95
N CYS A 336 -3.19 -3.98 -30.76
CA CYS A 336 -4.03 -5.11 -30.32
C CYS A 336 -3.27 -6.42 -30.14
N LEU A 337 -1.94 -6.38 -30.18
CA LEU A 337 -1.04 -7.52 -29.95
C LEU A 337 -0.23 -7.40 -28.65
N PHE A 338 -0.34 -6.28 -27.92
CA PHE A 338 0.39 -6.03 -26.69
C PHE A 338 -0.50 -6.31 -25.47
N ALA A 339 -0.29 -7.47 -24.84
CA ALA A 339 -1.08 -7.88 -23.68
C ALA A 339 -0.43 -7.41 -22.37
N ALA A 340 -1.14 -6.61 -21.58
CA ALA A 340 -0.68 -6.19 -20.25
C ALA A 340 -0.34 -7.39 -19.35
N SER A 341 -1.13 -8.46 -19.43
CA SER A 341 -0.92 -9.70 -18.67
C SER A 341 0.45 -10.36 -18.91
N ARG A 342 1.04 -10.21 -20.10
CA ARG A 342 2.33 -10.78 -20.54
C ARG A 342 3.56 -9.94 -20.16
N THR A 343 3.38 -8.89 -19.36
CA THR A 343 4.49 -8.00 -18.97
C THR A 343 4.99 -8.27 -17.54
N LYS A 344 6.27 -8.04 -17.30
CA LYS A 344 6.84 -7.76 -15.97
C LYS A 344 7.49 -6.39 -16.02
N LEU A 345 7.27 -5.58 -14.99
CA LEU A 345 7.60 -4.16 -15.01
C LEU A 345 8.76 -3.87 -14.08
N VAL A 346 9.63 -2.97 -14.51
CA VAL A 346 10.61 -2.29 -13.66
C VAL A 346 10.64 -0.80 -14.02
N VAL A 347 11.00 0.04 -13.05
CA VAL A 347 11.10 1.50 -13.22
C VAL A 347 12.53 1.92 -13.01
N GLY A 348 12.99 2.87 -13.81
CA GLY A 348 14.33 3.45 -13.77
C GLY A 348 14.44 4.58 -14.78
N GLU A 349 15.52 5.34 -14.72
CA GLU A 349 15.83 6.40 -15.70
C GLU A 349 16.78 5.80 -16.75
N PHE A 350 16.24 5.38 -17.89
CA PHE A 350 16.97 4.49 -18.83
C PHE A 350 17.73 5.27 -19.91
N GLU A 351 17.28 6.45 -20.29
CA GLU A 351 17.88 7.29 -21.34
C GLU A 351 19.05 8.16 -20.85
N GLY A 352 19.20 8.34 -19.53
CA GLY A 352 20.30 9.12 -18.95
C GLY A 352 20.10 10.64 -19.05
N ASP A 353 18.89 11.13 -19.26
CA ASP A 353 18.57 12.56 -19.34
C ASP A 353 18.52 13.24 -17.96
N GLY A 354 18.49 12.44 -16.88
CA GLY A 354 18.47 12.91 -15.49
C GLY A 354 17.16 13.60 -15.11
N GLY A 355 16.10 13.30 -15.85
CA GLY A 355 14.76 13.85 -15.72
C GLY A 355 13.81 12.91 -14.98
N THR A 356 12.79 12.46 -15.69
CA THR A 356 11.69 11.65 -15.16
C THR A 356 12.04 10.17 -15.13
N ALA A 357 11.42 9.41 -14.23
CA ALA A 357 11.55 7.95 -14.27
C ALA A 357 10.77 7.37 -15.44
N ASP A 358 11.22 6.24 -15.98
CA ASP A 358 10.62 5.52 -17.10
C ASP A 358 10.20 4.12 -16.68
N VAL A 359 9.56 3.39 -17.60
CA VAL A 359 9.14 2.02 -17.36
C VAL A 359 9.72 1.09 -18.42
N ALA A 360 10.44 0.07 -18.00
CA ALA A 360 10.81 -1.06 -18.86
C ALA A 360 9.88 -2.25 -18.59
N ALA A 361 9.29 -2.78 -19.67
CA ALA A 361 8.41 -3.93 -19.64
C ALA A 361 9.09 -5.15 -20.30
N GLN A 362 9.39 -6.17 -19.52
CA GLN A 362 9.77 -7.48 -20.03
C GLN A 362 8.52 -8.20 -20.52
N TYR A 363 8.43 -8.39 -21.83
CA TYR A 363 7.29 -9.00 -22.48
C TYR A 363 7.60 -10.46 -22.82
N ASP A 364 6.68 -11.36 -22.46
CA ASP A 364 6.71 -12.75 -22.89
C ASP A 364 6.39 -12.82 -24.37
N GLU A 365 7.29 -13.28 -25.24
CA GLU A 365 7.04 -13.47 -26.69
C GLU A 365 6.75 -14.94 -27.05
N ALA A 366 6.71 -15.83 -26.05
CA ALA A 366 6.67 -17.28 -26.25
C ALA A 366 5.45 -17.80 -27.03
N THR A 367 4.33 -17.07 -27.05
CA THR A 367 3.10 -17.49 -27.74
C THR A 367 3.05 -17.14 -29.23
N GLY A 368 4.06 -16.45 -29.78
CA GLY A 368 4.15 -16.09 -31.20
C GLY A 368 4.83 -17.13 -32.12
N GLY A 369 4.98 -18.38 -31.68
CA GLY A 369 5.74 -19.42 -32.39
C GLY A 369 7.24 -19.42 -32.09
N CYS A 370 7.66 -18.65 -31.09
CA CYS A 370 9.05 -18.54 -30.63
C CYS A 370 9.13 -18.83 -29.12
N PRO A 371 9.00 -20.10 -28.68
CA PRO A 371 8.92 -20.43 -27.25
C PRO A 371 10.12 -19.93 -26.46
N ASN A 372 9.92 -19.65 -25.16
CA ASN A 372 10.98 -19.20 -24.25
C ASN A 372 11.80 -18.04 -24.84
N SER A 373 11.09 -16.98 -25.21
CA SER A 373 11.66 -15.73 -25.69
C SER A 373 11.06 -14.53 -24.97
N VAL A 374 11.88 -13.50 -24.79
CA VAL A 374 11.47 -12.23 -24.18
C VAL A 374 11.94 -11.04 -25.00
N ASN A 375 11.11 -10.01 -25.00
CA ASN A 375 11.46 -8.69 -25.50
C ASN A 375 11.42 -7.67 -24.37
N TRP A 376 12.22 -6.61 -24.48
CA TRP A 376 12.17 -5.47 -23.56
C TRP A 376 11.67 -4.23 -24.28
N TYR A 377 10.54 -3.70 -23.84
CA TYR A 377 9.98 -2.44 -24.33
C TYR A 377 10.19 -1.36 -23.27
N VAL A 378 10.55 -0.14 -23.69
CA VAL A 378 10.75 0.99 -22.77
C VAL A 378 9.76 2.09 -23.09
N PHE A 379 9.04 2.54 -22.06
CA PHE A 379 8.11 3.65 -22.09
C PHE A 379 8.77 4.84 -21.41
N LEU A 380 9.18 5.80 -22.22
CA LEU A 380 9.83 7.02 -21.75
C LEU A 380 8.79 8.00 -21.24
N SER A 381 9.04 8.58 -20.08
CA SER A 381 8.26 9.71 -19.56
C SER A 381 8.58 10.96 -20.38
N THR A 382 7.55 11.75 -20.68
CA THR A 382 7.71 12.95 -21.51
C THR A 382 7.56 14.22 -20.67
N ALA A 383 8.36 15.24 -20.99
CA ALA A 383 8.38 16.53 -20.28
C ALA A 383 7.01 17.28 -20.26
N GLY A 384 6.07 16.91 -21.13
CA GLY A 384 4.70 17.44 -21.18
C GLY A 384 3.66 16.62 -20.42
N GLY A 385 4.06 15.50 -19.81
CA GLY A 385 3.17 14.50 -19.24
C GLY A 385 2.70 13.49 -20.30
N GLY A 386 2.92 12.20 -20.04
CA GLY A 386 2.63 11.13 -20.98
C GLY A 386 3.75 10.11 -21.06
N PHE A 387 3.42 8.90 -21.49
CA PHE A 387 4.39 7.87 -21.85
C PHE A 387 4.50 7.76 -23.37
N ARG A 388 5.73 7.65 -23.85
CA ARG A 388 6.03 7.32 -25.25
C ARG A 388 6.74 5.97 -25.26
N LEU A 389 6.17 5.00 -25.97
CA LEU A 389 6.89 3.77 -26.29
C LEU A 389 8.07 4.14 -27.21
N ASP A 390 9.29 3.94 -26.72
CA ASP A 390 10.48 4.33 -27.47
C ASP A 390 10.89 3.24 -28.45
N THR A 391 11.11 3.67 -29.69
CA THR A 391 11.51 2.81 -30.79
C THR A 391 12.93 3.20 -31.21
N PRO A 392 13.91 2.28 -31.19
CA PRO A 392 15.30 2.58 -31.52
C PRO A 392 15.51 3.13 -32.95
N THR A 393 14.52 2.94 -33.84
CA THR A 393 14.56 3.39 -35.24
C THR A 393 14.12 4.85 -35.42
N GLY A 394 13.51 5.47 -34.40
CA GLY A 394 12.90 6.81 -34.50
C GLY A 394 11.65 6.84 -35.40
N ASP A 395 11.21 5.70 -35.92
CA ASP A 395 9.95 5.57 -36.65
C ASP A 395 8.83 5.25 -35.65
N PRO A 396 7.82 6.14 -35.48
CA PRO A 396 6.72 5.91 -34.57
C PRO A 396 5.80 4.75 -35.00
N ASN A 397 5.93 4.24 -36.23
CA ASN A 397 5.12 3.14 -36.75
C ASN A 397 5.79 1.77 -36.64
N VAL A 398 7.01 1.69 -36.10
CA VAL A 398 7.74 0.42 -35.98
C VAL A 398 8.10 0.18 -34.52
N THR A 399 7.33 -0.70 -33.88
CA THR A 399 7.51 -1.08 -32.47
C THR A 399 8.70 -2.02 -32.30
N TYR A 400 9.93 -1.54 -32.50
CA TYR A 400 11.13 -2.33 -32.17
C TYR A 400 11.42 -2.23 -30.68
N PRO A 401 11.50 -3.35 -29.94
CA PRO A 401 11.93 -3.34 -28.55
C PRO A 401 13.39 -2.93 -28.42
N TRP A 402 13.78 -2.47 -27.23
CA TRP A 402 15.18 -2.19 -26.87
C TRP A 402 16.03 -3.46 -26.81
N TYR A 403 15.41 -4.64 -26.71
CA TYR A 403 16.07 -5.95 -26.76
C TYR A 403 15.14 -7.05 -27.24
N VAL A 404 15.72 -8.03 -27.95
CA VAL A 404 15.07 -9.28 -28.41
C VAL A 404 15.97 -10.46 -28.05
N SER A 405 15.47 -11.43 -27.27
CA SER A 405 16.27 -12.58 -26.83
C SER A 405 16.50 -13.65 -27.90
N GLY A 406 15.61 -13.74 -28.90
CA GLY A 406 15.51 -14.89 -29.79
C GLY A 406 14.83 -16.11 -29.15
N CYS A 407 14.52 -17.14 -29.94
CA CYS A 407 13.75 -18.30 -29.48
C CYS A 407 14.59 -19.26 -28.62
N ASN A 408 13.97 -19.82 -27.58
CA ASN A 408 14.56 -20.80 -26.67
C ASN A 408 15.80 -20.33 -25.91
N THR A 409 15.97 -19.01 -25.77
CA THR A 409 17.13 -18.44 -25.08
C THR A 409 16.81 -17.98 -23.67
N PHE A 410 15.57 -17.57 -23.41
CA PHE A 410 15.21 -16.89 -22.17
C PHE A 410 13.72 -17.09 -21.85
N ALA A 411 13.42 -17.92 -20.85
CA ALA A 411 12.05 -18.21 -20.47
C ALA A 411 11.48 -17.11 -19.56
N TRP A 412 10.41 -16.44 -20.02
CA TRP A 412 9.75 -15.40 -19.24
C TRP A 412 9.28 -15.90 -17.87
N SER A 413 8.78 -17.14 -17.78
CA SER A 413 8.31 -17.74 -16.52
C SER A 413 9.41 -17.96 -15.49
N GLN A 414 10.67 -18.01 -15.92
CA GLN A 414 11.87 -18.20 -15.08
C GLN A 414 12.54 -16.89 -14.64
N ALA A 415 11.94 -15.75 -15.00
CA ALA A 415 12.51 -14.43 -14.76
C ALA A 415 11.90 -13.72 -13.54
N LYS A 416 12.73 -13.11 -12.69
CA LYS A 416 12.32 -12.10 -11.70
C LYS A 416 13.08 -10.80 -12.00
N PRO A 417 12.49 -9.91 -12.81
CA PRO A 417 13.09 -8.62 -13.13
C PRO A 417 13.32 -7.75 -11.91
N ILE A 418 14.45 -7.04 -11.92
CA ILE A 418 14.85 -6.01 -10.98
C ILE A 418 15.51 -4.88 -11.78
N MET A 419 15.69 -3.71 -11.17
CA MET A 419 16.39 -2.58 -11.78
C MET A 419 17.51 -2.11 -10.85
N GLY A 420 18.60 -1.62 -11.43
CA GLY A 420 19.65 -0.97 -10.67
C GLY A 420 20.59 -0.12 -11.52
N PHE A 421 21.32 0.76 -10.86
CA PHE A 421 22.50 1.45 -11.38
C PHE A 421 23.73 0.57 -11.12
N PHE A 422 23.84 -0.58 -11.77
CA PHE A 422 24.91 -1.54 -11.46
C PHE A 422 26.29 -0.99 -11.80
N ASP A 423 26.46 -0.32 -12.95
CA ASP A 423 27.72 0.36 -13.31
C ASP A 423 27.82 1.81 -12.81
N GLY A 424 26.79 2.30 -12.11
CA GLY A 424 26.74 3.64 -11.51
C GLY A 424 26.50 4.79 -12.49
N THR A 425 26.04 4.51 -13.73
CA THR A 425 25.82 5.54 -14.76
C THR A 425 24.34 5.84 -15.00
N VAL A 426 23.65 4.96 -15.72
CA VAL A 426 22.22 5.03 -16.05
C VAL A 426 21.50 3.82 -15.47
N ALA A 427 20.16 3.87 -15.37
CA ALA A 427 19.42 2.70 -14.90
C ALA A 427 19.59 1.54 -15.88
N GLN A 428 19.70 0.33 -15.32
CA GLN A 428 19.85 -0.92 -16.07
C GLN A 428 18.82 -1.91 -15.60
N VAL A 429 18.33 -2.74 -16.52
CA VAL A 429 17.47 -3.86 -16.15
C VAL A 429 18.35 -5.07 -15.84
N ALA A 430 17.96 -5.82 -14.82
CA ALA A 430 18.57 -7.10 -14.51
C ALA A 430 17.49 -8.13 -14.19
N VAL A 431 17.84 -9.41 -14.32
CA VAL A 431 16.91 -10.50 -14.06
C VAL A 431 17.57 -11.50 -13.13
N PHE A 432 16.93 -11.75 -12.00
CA PHE A 432 17.22 -12.91 -11.17
C PHE A 432 16.54 -14.13 -11.81
N TYR A 433 17.34 -15.01 -12.41
CA TYR A 433 16.87 -16.01 -13.38
C TYR A 433 17.12 -17.44 -12.89
N ASP A 434 16.18 -18.35 -13.19
CA ASP A 434 16.32 -19.79 -12.94
C ASP A 434 17.24 -20.45 -13.97
N TYR A 435 18.44 -20.80 -13.54
CA TYR A 435 19.47 -21.41 -14.37
C TYR A 435 19.65 -22.91 -14.08
N ALA A 436 18.63 -23.56 -13.49
CA ALA A 436 18.68 -24.98 -13.10
C ALA A 436 18.84 -25.93 -14.29
N ALA A 437 18.44 -25.54 -15.50
CA ALA A 437 18.65 -26.33 -16.72
C ALA A 437 20.14 -26.69 -16.96
N ASN A 438 21.05 -25.86 -16.43
CA ASN A 438 22.50 -26.03 -16.55
C ASN A 438 23.10 -26.85 -15.38
N CYS A 439 22.27 -27.33 -14.45
CA CYS A 439 22.65 -28.16 -13.31
C CYS A 439 21.60 -29.26 -13.10
N PRO A 440 21.66 -30.39 -13.83
CA PRO A 440 20.61 -31.41 -13.80
C PRO A 440 20.27 -31.87 -12.37
N GLY A 441 19.01 -31.71 -11.98
CA GLY A 441 18.50 -32.11 -10.67
C GLY A 441 18.95 -31.23 -9.49
N GLN A 442 19.63 -30.11 -9.74
CA GLN A 442 20.15 -29.22 -8.72
C GLN A 442 19.73 -27.77 -8.98
N PRO A 443 19.38 -27.01 -7.94
CA PRO A 443 19.04 -25.61 -8.12
C PRO A 443 20.26 -24.77 -8.50
N ARG A 444 20.07 -23.80 -9.39
CA ARG A 444 21.02 -22.73 -9.70
C ARG A 444 20.27 -21.47 -10.10
N SER A 445 20.68 -20.33 -9.57
CA SER A 445 20.15 -19.02 -9.93
C SER A 445 21.29 -18.11 -10.36
N VAL A 446 21.00 -17.18 -11.27
CA VAL A 446 21.94 -16.16 -11.74
C VAL A 446 21.30 -14.77 -11.68
N VAL A 447 22.13 -13.73 -11.65
CA VAL A 447 21.68 -12.37 -11.98
C VAL A 447 22.29 -11.99 -13.31
N GLU A 448 21.43 -11.80 -14.29
CA GLU A 448 21.79 -11.35 -15.63
C GLU A 448 21.47 -9.87 -15.78
N VAL A 449 22.48 -9.06 -16.09
CA VAL A 449 22.34 -7.61 -16.28
C VAL A 449 22.30 -7.30 -17.77
N PHE A 450 21.39 -6.42 -18.15
CA PHE A 450 21.31 -5.84 -19.49
C PHE A 450 21.77 -4.39 -19.38
N HIS A 451 22.91 -4.09 -19.97
CA HIS A 451 23.52 -2.77 -19.94
C HIS A 451 22.80 -1.82 -20.88
N THR A 452 22.35 -0.69 -20.37
CA THR A 452 21.72 0.35 -21.18
C THR A 452 22.78 1.13 -21.94
N VAL A 453 22.64 1.19 -23.27
CA VAL A 453 23.57 1.89 -24.17
C VAL A 453 22.76 2.65 -25.21
N GLY A 454 22.61 3.96 -25.03
CA GLY A 454 21.65 4.75 -25.80
C GLY A 454 20.24 4.20 -25.60
N SER A 455 19.44 4.16 -26.68
CA SER A 455 18.07 3.63 -26.66
C SER A 455 17.99 2.10 -26.81
N GLN A 456 18.94 1.35 -26.23
CA GLN A 456 18.99 -0.11 -26.36
C GLN A 456 19.55 -0.77 -25.10
N PHE A 457 19.14 -2.02 -24.87
CA PHE A 457 19.75 -2.88 -23.87
C PHE A 457 20.73 -3.87 -24.52
N GLN A 458 21.97 -3.88 -24.05
CA GLN A 458 23.01 -4.84 -24.44
C GLN A 458 23.14 -5.95 -23.40
N GLY A 459 23.21 -7.21 -23.83
CA GLY A 459 23.31 -8.36 -22.94
C GLY A 459 22.37 -9.50 -23.34
N PRO A 460 21.93 -10.35 -22.39
CA PRO A 460 22.28 -10.36 -20.97
C PRO A 460 23.74 -10.73 -20.68
N VAL A 461 24.28 -10.23 -19.57
CA VAL A 461 25.59 -10.64 -19.03
C VAL A 461 25.40 -11.16 -17.60
N ILE A 462 25.87 -12.38 -17.32
CA ILE A 462 25.83 -12.94 -15.96
C ILE A 462 26.79 -12.15 -15.06
N LYS A 463 26.23 -11.43 -14.08
CA LYS A 463 26.93 -10.64 -13.06
C LYS A 463 26.85 -11.25 -11.66
N TRP A 464 26.14 -12.36 -11.51
CA TRP A 464 26.15 -13.19 -10.33
C TRP A 464 25.78 -14.62 -10.68
N ASP A 465 26.40 -15.60 -10.04
CA ASP A 465 26.07 -17.01 -10.22
C ASP A 465 26.10 -17.73 -8.87
N SER A 466 24.97 -18.38 -8.52
CA SER A 466 24.90 -19.15 -7.29
C SER A 466 25.78 -20.40 -7.31
N LEU A 467 26.17 -20.88 -8.49
CA LEU A 467 26.65 -22.24 -8.75
C LEU A 467 25.57 -23.31 -8.51
N CYS A 468 25.83 -24.54 -8.98
CA CYS A 468 24.92 -25.66 -8.80
C CYS A 468 24.73 -26.02 -7.32
N ASN A 469 23.52 -26.44 -6.95
CA ASN A 469 23.14 -26.91 -5.62
C ASN A 469 23.26 -25.85 -4.51
N ARG A 470 22.95 -24.59 -4.84
CA ARG A 470 23.07 -23.47 -3.88
C ARG A 470 21.78 -22.71 -3.70
N PHE A 471 21.32 -22.02 -4.74
CA PHE A 471 20.24 -21.04 -4.62
C PHE A 471 19.07 -21.41 -5.54
N PRO A 472 17.98 -22.03 -5.02
CA PRO A 472 16.78 -22.30 -5.78
C PRO A 472 16.00 -21.02 -6.09
N TRP A 473 15.80 -20.77 -7.38
CA TRP A 473 15.08 -19.58 -7.84
C TRP A 473 13.63 -19.55 -7.35
N ILE A 474 12.94 -20.68 -7.36
CA ILE A 474 11.51 -20.77 -7.00
C ILE A 474 11.21 -20.34 -5.56
N GLN A 475 12.19 -20.45 -4.66
CA GLN A 475 12.12 -20.18 -3.22
C GLN A 475 12.62 -18.77 -2.84
N SER A 476 12.64 -17.84 -3.80
CA SER A 476 13.28 -16.52 -3.61
C SER A 476 12.38 -15.32 -3.90
N ILE A 477 12.61 -14.20 -3.22
CA ILE A 477 12.08 -12.87 -3.59
C ILE A 477 13.26 -11.90 -3.66
N PRO A 478 13.75 -11.56 -4.86
CA PRO A 478 14.78 -10.56 -5.04
C PRO A 478 14.19 -9.14 -5.01
N VAL A 479 14.89 -8.23 -4.37
CA VAL A 479 14.67 -6.78 -4.44
C VAL A 479 16.02 -6.09 -4.63
N ALA A 480 16.03 -4.97 -5.34
CA ALA A 480 17.26 -4.25 -5.67
C ALA A 480 17.24 -2.84 -5.07
N GLY A 481 18.38 -2.40 -4.57
CA GLY A 481 18.51 -1.11 -3.89
C GLY A 481 19.95 -0.82 -3.50
N THR A 482 20.22 0.40 -3.07
CA THR A 482 21.54 0.83 -2.58
C THR A 482 21.70 0.48 -1.10
N PHE A 483 21.80 -0.82 -0.77
CA PHE A 483 21.81 -1.28 0.63
C PHE A 483 23.13 -1.01 1.35
N THR A 484 24.26 -1.03 0.65
CA THR A 484 25.59 -0.77 1.23
C THR A 484 25.97 0.71 1.25
N GLY A 485 25.13 1.59 0.68
CA GLY A 485 25.39 3.02 0.58
C GLY A 485 26.39 3.42 -0.51
N HIS A 486 26.77 2.48 -1.38
CA HIS A 486 27.48 2.79 -2.62
C HIS A 486 26.52 3.41 -3.65
N ASN A 487 27.07 4.15 -4.62
CA ASN A 487 26.30 4.68 -5.76
C ASN A 487 25.91 3.59 -6.79
N THR A 488 26.10 2.32 -6.42
CA THR A 488 25.82 1.16 -7.25
C THR A 488 24.75 0.32 -6.58
N THR A 489 23.98 -0.41 -7.38
CA THR A 489 22.87 -1.22 -6.86
C THR A 489 23.33 -2.58 -6.35
N ASP A 490 22.90 -2.91 -5.14
CA ASP A 490 22.98 -4.22 -4.52
C ASP A 490 21.65 -4.98 -4.71
N VAL A 491 21.65 -6.28 -4.43
CA VAL A 491 20.43 -7.12 -4.50
C VAL A 491 20.26 -7.85 -3.18
N ALA A 492 19.09 -7.70 -2.55
CA ALA A 492 18.71 -8.48 -1.39
C ALA A 492 17.70 -9.56 -1.81
N VAL A 493 17.85 -10.78 -1.28
CA VAL A 493 17.04 -11.94 -1.67
C VAL A 493 16.49 -12.60 -0.42
N LEU A 494 15.18 -12.48 -0.22
CA LEU A 494 14.48 -13.32 0.77
C LEU A 494 14.42 -14.74 0.25
N PHE A 495 14.64 -15.70 1.14
CA PHE A 495 14.87 -17.08 0.78
C PHE A 495 14.20 -18.06 1.75
N ASP A 496 13.52 -19.07 1.21
CA ASP A 496 12.93 -20.17 1.97
C ASP A 496 13.99 -21.15 2.46
N SER A 497 14.13 -21.29 3.77
CA SER A 497 15.04 -22.26 4.40
C SER A 497 14.31 -23.26 5.29
N SER A 498 13.01 -23.46 5.07
CA SER A 498 12.14 -24.36 5.85
C SER A 498 12.59 -25.84 5.80
N SER A 499 13.27 -26.25 4.73
CA SER A 499 13.82 -27.61 4.59
C SER A 499 14.84 -27.97 5.68
N ALA A 500 15.53 -26.97 6.23
CA ALA A 500 16.45 -27.14 7.36
C ALA A 500 15.75 -27.25 8.72
N CYS A 501 14.43 -27.07 8.77
CA CYS A 501 13.64 -26.92 10.00
C CYS A 501 12.47 -27.92 10.09
N GLN A 502 12.59 -29.12 9.52
CA GLN A 502 11.51 -30.12 9.53
C GLN A 502 10.18 -29.57 8.99
N ASN A 503 10.24 -28.72 7.96
CA ASN A 503 9.10 -28.00 7.37
C ASN A 503 8.44 -26.94 8.26
N GLN A 504 9.07 -26.54 9.37
CA GLN A 504 8.69 -25.29 10.01
C GLN A 504 9.13 -24.10 9.16
N PRO A 505 8.38 -22.99 9.12
CA PRO A 505 8.78 -21.80 8.40
C PRO A 505 10.12 -21.25 8.89
N ARG A 506 10.98 -20.89 7.94
CA ARG A 506 12.22 -20.15 8.18
C ARG A 506 12.53 -19.35 6.93
N THR A 507 12.65 -18.04 7.09
CA THR A 507 13.01 -17.12 6.01
C THR A 507 14.34 -16.45 6.33
N GLN A 508 15.26 -16.51 5.37
CA GLN A 508 16.56 -15.85 5.45
C GLN A 508 16.62 -14.71 4.44
N LEU A 509 17.34 -13.64 4.77
CA LEU A 509 17.67 -12.57 3.82
C LEU A 509 19.14 -12.71 3.45
N TYR A 510 19.44 -12.93 2.17
CA TYR A 510 20.80 -12.87 1.63
C TYR A 510 21.03 -11.52 0.96
N LEU A 511 22.23 -10.97 1.13
CA LEU A 511 22.67 -9.78 0.41
C LEU A 511 23.69 -10.16 -0.67
N LEU A 512 23.48 -9.66 -1.89
CA LEU A 512 24.41 -9.70 -3.01
C LEU A 512 24.95 -8.28 -3.21
N VAL A 513 26.21 -8.06 -2.86
CA VAL A 513 26.84 -6.73 -2.87
C VAL A 513 27.55 -6.50 -4.19
N TRP A 514 27.32 -5.35 -4.82
CA TRP A 514 28.04 -4.98 -6.02
C TRP A 514 29.49 -4.60 -5.71
N SER A 515 30.42 -5.09 -6.52
CA SER A 515 31.82 -4.67 -6.45
C SER A 515 32.41 -4.47 -7.85
N PRO A 516 32.99 -3.29 -8.14
CA PRO A 516 33.62 -3.02 -9.42
C PRO A 516 34.90 -3.83 -9.64
N ASN A 517 35.50 -4.38 -8.57
CA ASN A 517 36.79 -5.07 -8.60
C ASN A 517 36.67 -6.57 -8.91
N ILE A 518 35.46 -7.07 -9.11
CA ILE A 518 35.22 -8.48 -9.43
C ILE A 518 34.98 -8.59 -10.92
N TYR A 519 35.61 -9.59 -11.52
CA TYR A 519 35.52 -9.85 -12.95
C TYR A 519 34.75 -11.15 -13.19
N LEU A 520 33.46 -11.02 -13.49
CA LEU A 520 32.61 -12.11 -13.96
C LEU A 520 32.01 -11.68 -15.30
N ASN A 521 32.46 -12.34 -16.38
CA ASN A 521 32.10 -12.00 -17.77
C ASN A 521 32.31 -10.50 -18.10
N GLY A 522 33.36 -9.90 -17.52
CA GLY A 522 33.67 -8.47 -17.62
C GLY A 522 33.81 -7.80 -16.25
N PRO A 523 34.14 -6.49 -16.21
CA PRO A 523 34.31 -5.74 -14.96
C PRO A 523 32.99 -5.57 -14.21
N GLY A 524 33.06 -5.54 -12.88
CA GLY A 524 31.93 -5.38 -11.98
C GLY A 524 31.04 -6.63 -11.88
N ALA A 525 30.77 -7.08 -10.66
CA ALA A 525 29.87 -8.21 -10.39
C ALA A 525 29.31 -8.13 -8.96
N LEU A 526 28.23 -8.87 -8.70
CA LEU A 526 27.67 -9.05 -7.37
C LEU A 526 28.37 -10.21 -6.64
N GLN A 527 28.52 -10.07 -5.32
CA GLN A 527 29.03 -11.11 -4.44
C GLN A 527 28.03 -11.43 -3.33
N THR A 528 27.72 -12.71 -3.16
CA THR A 528 26.90 -13.16 -2.04
C THR A 528 27.62 -12.95 -0.72
N SER A 529 26.91 -12.39 0.25
CA SER A 529 27.28 -12.41 1.67
C SER A 529 27.62 -13.84 2.13
N THR A 530 28.65 -13.96 2.98
CA THR A 530 29.12 -15.27 3.48
C THR A 530 28.15 -15.93 4.45
N GLN A 531 27.33 -15.12 5.13
CA GLN A 531 26.25 -15.53 6.02
C GLN A 531 25.06 -14.62 5.73
N PRO A 532 23.81 -15.14 5.82
CA PRO A 532 22.63 -14.32 5.62
C PRO A 532 22.60 -13.21 6.68
N PRO A 533 22.53 -11.93 6.29
CA PRO A 533 22.44 -10.84 7.24
C PRO A 533 21.25 -10.90 8.20
N TYR A 534 20.19 -11.64 7.84
CA TYR A 534 19.05 -11.89 8.70
C TYR A 534 18.54 -13.34 8.54
N ASP A 535 18.09 -13.92 9.65
CA ASP A 535 17.52 -15.26 9.72
C ASP A 535 16.40 -15.30 10.75
N SER A 536 15.17 -15.59 10.31
CA SER A 536 14.01 -15.67 11.19
C SER A 536 14.07 -16.82 12.20
N GLN A 537 15.04 -17.74 12.06
CA GLN A 537 15.12 -19.02 12.76
C GLN A 537 13.95 -19.96 12.41
N CYS A 538 14.05 -21.22 12.86
CA CYS A 538 12.97 -22.20 12.70
C CYS A 538 11.73 -21.78 13.50
N GLY A 539 10.56 -21.82 12.88
CA GLY A 539 9.32 -21.32 13.47
C GLY A 539 9.14 -19.81 13.33
N GLY A 540 9.96 -19.16 12.49
CA GLY A 540 9.78 -17.76 12.10
C GLY A 540 8.65 -17.58 11.09
N PHE A 541 8.73 -16.54 10.26
CA PHE A 541 7.70 -16.28 9.25
C PHE A 541 7.93 -17.03 7.94
N ALA A 542 6.84 -17.32 7.22
CA ALA A 542 6.86 -18.05 5.97
C ALA A 542 7.03 -17.13 4.75
N TRP A 543 8.04 -17.40 3.92
CA TRP A 543 8.35 -16.59 2.75
C TRP A 543 7.22 -16.57 1.71
N ASN A 544 6.46 -17.66 1.57
CA ASN A 544 5.42 -17.83 0.56
C ASN A 544 4.17 -16.98 0.83
N TRP A 545 4.02 -16.48 2.05
CA TRP A 545 3.02 -15.47 2.45
C TRP A 545 3.63 -14.11 2.67
N THR A 546 4.82 -13.91 2.11
CA THR A 546 5.57 -12.70 2.24
C THR A 546 5.57 -11.95 0.92
N LYS A 547 5.57 -10.63 1.03
CA LYS A 547 5.92 -9.79 -0.08
C LYS A 547 6.97 -8.76 0.34
N ALA A 548 7.95 -8.52 -0.53
CA ALA A 548 9.07 -7.62 -0.24
C ALA A 548 9.19 -6.49 -1.25
N GLU A 549 9.70 -5.36 -0.78
CA GLU A 549 10.01 -4.19 -1.58
C GLU A 549 11.28 -3.52 -1.03
N ALA A 550 11.98 -2.78 -1.88
CA ALA A 550 13.11 -1.95 -1.48
C ALA A 550 12.72 -0.49 -1.66
N GLY A 551 13.11 0.35 -0.69
CA GLY A 551 12.74 1.76 -0.66
C GLY A 551 13.42 2.50 0.48
N TYR A 552 13.30 3.81 0.52
CA TYR A 552 13.89 4.69 1.53
C TYR A 552 12.90 4.93 2.69
N PHE A 553 12.52 3.87 3.39
CA PHE A 553 11.52 3.93 4.47
C PHE A 553 11.99 4.73 5.68
N ARG A 554 13.30 4.84 5.90
CA ARG A 554 13.88 5.72 6.94
C ARG A 554 14.50 6.99 6.35
N GLY A 555 14.31 7.22 5.06
CA GLY A 555 14.94 8.28 4.31
C GLY A 555 16.45 8.12 4.22
N GLY A 556 17.12 9.17 3.75
CA GLY A 556 18.57 9.16 3.59
C GLY A 556 19.02 8.56 2.24
N ALA A 557 20.27 8.10 2.19
CA ALA A 557 20.92 7.69 0.93
C ALA A 557 21.05 6.16 0.77
N VAL A 558 20.53 5.40 1.73
CA VAL A 558 20.64 3.94 1.77
C VAL A 558 19.23 3.39 1.76
N ALA A 559 18.93 2.52 0.79
CA ALA A 559 17.63 1.86 0.72
C ALA A 559 17.48 0.83 1.86
N ASP A 560 16.27 0.60 2.33
CA ASP A 560 15.91 -0.46 3.26
C ASP A 560 15.12 -1.56 2.50
N VAL A 561 14.93 -2.73 3.12
CA VAL A 561 14.03 -3.78 2.59
C VAL A 561 12.81 -3.89 3.49
N ALA A 562 11.63 -3.57 2.97
CA ALA A 562 10.38 -3.73 3.68
C ALA A 562 9.67 -5.02 3.30
N VAL A 563 9.08 -5.66 4.29
CA VAL A 563 8.50 -6.99 4.19
C VAL A 563 7.16 -7.03 4.89
N LEU A 564 6.10 -7.26 4.12
CA LEU A 564 4.78 -7.58 4.63
C LEU A 564 4.66 -9.10 4.68
N TYR A 565 4.39 -9.64 5.86
CA TYR A 565 4.26 -11.07 6.04
C TYR A 565 3.12 -11.42 6.98
N TYR A 566 2.59 -12.62 6.79
CA TYR A 566 1.60 -13.21 7.67
C TYR A 566 2.21 -13.59 9.02
N TYR A 567 1.59 -13.13 10.12
CA TYR A 567 2.09 -13.35 11.48
C TYR A 567 1.31 -14.43 12.23
N THR A 568 -0.01 -14.30 12.41
CA THR A 568 -0.82 -15.26 13.18
C THR A 568 -2.25 -15.42 12.65
N TRP A 569 -2.83 -16.61 12.89
CA TRP A 569 -4.27 -16.87 12.74
C TRP A 569 -4.94 -16.96 14.10
N HIS A 570 -6.07 -16.29 14.28
CA HIS A 570 -6.90 -16.45 15.47
C HIS A 570 -8.06 -17.40 15.18
N CYS A 571 -7.95 -18.67 15.59
CA CYS A 571 -8.98 -19.69 15.36
C CYS A 571 -10.38 -19.33 15.90
N ARG A 572 -10.46 -18.46 16.92
CA ARG A 572 -11.72 -18.05 17.55
C ARG A 572 -12.43 -16.92 16.83
N THR A 573 -11.68 -15.98 16.25
CA THR A 573 -12.23 -14.80 15.56
C THR A 573 -12.17 -14.95 14.03
N GLY A 574 -11.39 -15.90 13.52
CA GLY A 574 -11.09 -16.04 12.10
C GLY A 574 -10.10 -14.99 11.58
N GLU A 575 -9.57 -14.13 12.45
CA GLU A 575 -8.72 -12.99 12.09
C GLU A 575 -7.31 -13.41 11.70
N VAL A 576 -6.74 -12.63 10.79
CA VAL A 576 -5.39 -12.81 10.26
C VAL A 576 -4.57 -11.57 10.59
N ASP A 577 -3.50 -11.76 11.36
CA ASP A 577 -2.53 -10.70 11.60
C ASP A 577 -1.46 -10.66 10.54
N SER A 578 -1.16 -9.46 10.07
CA SER A 578 -0.05 -9.19 9.14
C SER A 578 0.90 -8.20 9.79
N ARG A 579 2.19 -8.42 9.59
CA ARG A 579 3.24 -7.54 10.13
C ARG A 579 4.07 -6.94 9.02
N TRP A 580 4.48 -5.70 9.25
CA TRP A 580 5.39 -4.98 8.39
C TRP A 580 6.74 -4.84 9.08
N LEU A 581 7.75 -5.51 8.54
CA LEU A 581 9.12 -5.56 9.02
C LEU A 581 10.02 -4.81 8.05
N VAL A 582 10.81 -3.87 8.56
CA VAL A 582 11.81 -3.15 7.76
C VAL A 582 13.19 -3.62 8.16
N PHE A 583 13.92 -4.19 7.21
CA PHE A 583 15.32 -4.53 7.34
C PHE A 583 16.17 -3.32 6.99
N VAL A 584 16.86 -2.83 8.02
CA VAL A 584 17.75 -1.67 7.97
C VAL A 584 19.17 -2.14 7.70
N PRO A 585 19.79 -1.77 6.57
CA PRO A 585 21.17 -2.14 6.34
C PRO A 585 22.13 -1.30 7.20
N SER A 586 23.20 -1.96 7.62
CA SER A 586 24.37 -1.38 8.28
C SER A 586 25.62 -2.01 7.67
N GLY A 587 26.16 -1.37 6.63
CA GLY A 587 27.21 -1.96 5.80
C GLY A 587 26.68 -3.21 5.09
N THR A 588 27.27 -4.37 5.38
CA THR A 588 26.86 -5.67 4.78
C THR A 588 25.89 -6.47 5.66
N GLN A 589 25.48 -5.93 6.81
CA GLN A 589 24.51 -6.54 7.71
C GLN A 589 23.15 -5.86 7.63
N PHE A 590 22.10 -6.52 8.12
CA PHE A 590 20.78 -5.95 8.30
C PHE A 590 20.34 -6.09 9.75
N THR A 591 19.77 -5.03 10.31
CA THR A 591 19.03 -5.07 11.58
C THR A 591 17.55 -4.92 11.27
N GLY A 592 16.72 -5.88 11.67
CA GLY A 592 15.27 -5.79 11.49
C GLY A 592 14.62 -4.95 12.60
N TYR A 593 13.72 -4.04 12.22
CA TYR A 593 12.81 -3.35 13.15
C TYR A 593 11.36 -3.57 12.72
N SER A 594 10.51 -4.05 13.64
CA SER A 594 9.07 -4.18 13.39
C SER A 594 8.42 -2.81 13.48
N ASN A 595 7.82 -2.34 12.38
CA ASN A 595 7.30 -0.98 12.28
C ASN A 595 5.77 -0.92 12.31
N TRP A 596 5.08 -2.06 12.28
CA TRP A 596 3.62 -2.13 12.40
C TRP A 596 3.13 -3.54 12.73
N ASP A 597 2.13 -3.63 13.61
CA ASP A 597 1.32 -4.81 13.88
C ASP A 597 -0.12 -4.45 13.50
N THR A 598 -0.83 -5.31 12.75
CA THR A 598 -2.30 -5.17 12.60
C THR A 598 -3.00 -5.22 13.95
N ALA A 599 -2.37 -5.86 14.94
CA ALA A 599 -2.82 -5.89 16.32
C ALA A 599 -2.59 -4.52 16.99
N VAL A 600 -3.62 -3.68 16.98
CA VAL A 600 -3.79 -2.70 18.05
C VAL A 600 -4.05 -3.51 19.33
N TYR A 601 -3.02 -3.62 20.19
CA TYR A 601 -2.93 -4.44 21.42
C TYR A 601 -2.72 -5.94 21.14
N GLU A 602 -1.67 -6.60 21.61
CA GLU A 602 -1.38 -6.84 23.03
C GLU A 602 0.13 -6.76 23.37
N SER A 603 0.43 -6.30 24.58
CA SER A 603 1.71 -6.59 25.24
C SER A 603 1.44 -7.29 26.56
N PRO A 604 2.24 -8.30 26.97
CA PRO A 604 3.47 -8.75 26.33
C PRO A 604 3.21 -9.81 25.24
N PRO A 605 4.15 -9.99 24.28
CA PRO A 605 4.03 -11.01 23.24
C PRO A 605 3.94 -12.41 23.86
N PRO A 606 3.12 -13.33 23.31
CA PRO A 606 3.19 -14.73 23.70
C PRO A 606 4.59 -15.27 23.39
N PRO A 607 5.18 -16.10 24.26
CA PRO A 607 6.55 -16.59 24.10
C PRO A 607 6.77 -17.55 22.90
N TYR A 608 5.74 -17.84 22.09
CA TYR A 608 5.85 -18.68 20.89
C TYR A 608 4.82 -18.29 19.82
N PRO A 609 5.20 -18.19 18.53
CA PRO A 609 4.31 -17.72 17.45
C PRO A 609 3.22 -18.72 16.98
N TYR A 610 2.89 -19.80 17.70
CA TYR A 610 2.19 -20.94 17.07
C TYR A 610 1.19 -21.74 17.92
N ALA A 611 0.62 -21.20 19.00
CA ALA A 611 -0.24 -22.01 19.86
C ALA A 611 -1.57 -21.34 20.25
N ASP A 612 -2.52 -21.29 19.31
CA ASP A 612 -3.94 -21.34 19.71
C ASP A 612 -4.76 -22.38 18.90
N CYS A 613 -4.10 -23.20 18.08
CA CYS A 613 -4.77 -24.14 17.17
C CYS A 613 -4.00 -25.46 17.04
N ASN A 614 -4.30 -26.45 17.88
CA ASN A 614 -3.83 -27.82 17.66
C ASN A 614 -4.55 -28.42 16.44
N GLY A 615 -3.80 -28.78 15.39
CA GLY A 615 -4.27 -29.75 14.37
C GLY A 615 -4.71 -29.23 13.00
N VAL A 616 -4.32 -28.02 12.57
CA VAL A 616 -4.58 -27.56 11.20
C VAL A 616 -3.46 -28.01 10.26
N ASP A 617 -3.83 -28.66 9.16
CA ASP A 617 -2.94 -29.19 8.13
C ASP A 617 -2.59 -28.06 7.13
N TRP A 618 -1.43 -27.43 7.31
CA TRP A 618 -0.98 -26.21 6.63
C TRP A 618 -0.62 -26.37 5.14
N ASN A 619 -0.79 -27.57 4.57
CA ASN A 619 -0.45 -27.90 3.18
C ASN A 619 -1.62 -27.77 2.19
N ARG A 620 -2.79 -27.27 2.61
CA ARG A 620 -3.97 -27.12 1.73
C ARG A 620 -4.64 -25.76 1.85
N SER A 621 -4.08 -24.78 1.16
CA SER A 621 -4.89 -23.75 0.51
C SER A 621 -4.09 -23.19 -0.66
N THR A 622 -4.52 -23.56 -1.86
CA THR A 622 -4.10 -22.98 -3.13
C THR A 622 -4.25 -21.46 -3.12
N PRO A 623 -3.32 -20.69 -3.71
CA PRO A 623 -3.41 -19.24 -3.78
C PRO A 623 -4.56 -18.82 -4.70
N THR A 624 -5.41 -17.91 -4.23
CA THR A 624 -6.26 -17.04 -5.05
C THR A 624 -5.82 -15.61 -4.85
#